data_AF-A0A3A0DV38-F1
#
_entry.id   AF-A0A3A0DV38-F1
#
_cell.length_a   1.000
_cell.length_b   1.000
_cell.length_c   1.000
_cell.angle_alpha   90.00
_cell.angle_beta   90.00
_cell.angle_gamma   90.00
#
_symmetry.space_group_name_H-M   'P 1'
#
loop_
_entity.id
_entity.type
_entity.pdbx_description
1 polymer ?
#
loop_
_entity_poly.entity_id
_entity_poly.type
_entity_poly.pdbx_seq_one_letter_code
_entity_poly.pdbx_strand_id
1 'polypeptide(L)'
;MRELYLPAAHEGTPIGDANAMMPKLLLFPLLACVAVASLPPRALADEPVSPTVGPIVLFNGRDLDGWKTWLRDTKRDDPRGVFGVRDGTIRISGDGLGYLATDRAYRDYRLVVEFRWGERNYGDRVDKARDSGLFLHAQGSDGNSFDADGAYRAAIECQIMQGAVGDFLIIKGRDESGKPILPKLAVRAKANRDADNWPTFEPDANSAKAASVELAGTGRVNWFDKSEAWQDKLDFRGPRDIESRNREWTRVECECRGDVIRTYVNGTPVNEITGVSLASGPILLQCEGSEIFFRRVELLPLDAAPPGQASGDYATRNVLGWTVHINRQLLAKEELCGRTLELLEHKLYDIRRMVPQRPLAELEKIPFWLELADPRHPCACYHISPAWLKEHGFSMDKAGAVEIANAETFLDWSKHQPWMVLHELAHGYHHRVLTHEYAPLRDRFREAMKEKKYDSVLDYSGRRRKSYAASSVEEYFAEATEAFFGTNDFYPFVRAELREHDGELFRLLERIWSD
;
A
#
# COMPACT_ATOMS: atom_id res chain seq x y z
N MET A 1 -33.99 19.59 70.80
CA MET A 1 -32.85 18.75 71.22
C MET A 1 -33.17 17.33 70.75
N ARG A 2 -32.44 16.77 69.79
CA ARG A 2 -31.38 15.78 70.04
C ARG A 2 -31.81 14.73 71.08
N GLU A 3 -32.33 13.58 70.63
CA GLU A 3 -31.66 12.27 70.60
C GLU A 3 -32.66 11.11 70.47
N LEU A 4 -32.20 10.05 69.78
CA LEU A 4 -32.46 8.60 70.02
C LEU A 4 -33.76 7.90 69.56
N TYR A 5 -33.52 6.73 68.93
CA TYR A 5 -34.38 5.54 68.71
C TYR A 5 -35.55 5.55 67.69
N LEU A 6 -35.53 4.54 66.81
CA LEU A 6 -36.74 3.95 66.18
C LEU A 6 -37.50 3.15 67.24
N PRO A 7 -38.85 3.16 67.25
CA PRO A 7 -39.58 2.09 66.55
C PRO A 7 -40.95 2.49 65.96
N ALA A 8 -41.54 1.50 65.27
CA ALA A 8 -42.83 1.49 64.59
C ALA A 8 -44.05 1.25 65.52
N ALA A 9 -45.25 1.58 65.03
CA ALA A 9 -46.55 0.92 65.25
C ALA A 9 -47.57 1.60 64.29
N HIS A 10 -48.63 1.01 63.74
CA HIS A 10 -49.59 -0.03 64.16
C HIS A 10 -50.19 -0.66 62.88
N GLU A 11 -50.22 -1.99 62.73
CA GLU A 11 -51.18 -2.98 63.27
C GLU A 11 -52.45 -3.19 62.44
N GLY A 12 -52.78 -4.48 62.26
CA GLY A 12 -53.99 -4.98 61.61
C GLY A 12 -53.92 -6.47 61.23
N THR A 13 -53.63 -7.33 62.21
CA THR A 13 -53.73 -8.83 62.27
C THR A 13 -55.14 -9.39 61.94
N PRO A 14 -55.42 -10.74 61.94
CA PRO A 14 -54.56 -11.94 62.16
C PRO A 14 -54.80 -13.20 61.25
N ILE A 15 -53.82 -14.12 61.31
CA ILE A 15 -53.85 -15.61 61.47
C ILE A 15 -54.66 -16.52 60.51
N GLY A 16 -54.02 -17.59 60.02
CA GLY A 16 -54.69 -18.86 59.68
C GLY A 16 -53.93 -19.81 58.75
N ASP A 17 -53.56 -20.99 59.26
CA ASP A 17 -52.67 -22.01 58.72
C ASP A 17 -53.15 -22.87 57.52
N ALA A 18 -52.13 -23.38 56.81
CA ALA A 18 -51.90 -24.75 56.31
C ALA A 18 -52.95 -25.57 55.50
N ASN A 19 -52.35 -26.23 54.49
CA ASN A 19 -52.67 -27.53 53.89
C ASN A 19 -53.81 -27.66 52.85
N ALA A 20 -53.36 -28.14 51.69
CA ALA A 20 -53.94 -29.19 50.85
C ALA A 20 -55.36 -28.97 50.28
N MET A 21 -55.43 -28.89 48.94
CA MET A 21 -56.09 -29.88 48.07
C MET A 21 -56.26 -29.31 46.65
N MET A 22 -55.77 -30.06 45.66
CA MET A 22 -56.16 -29.92 44.25
C MET A 22 -57.69 -29.99 44.12
N PRO A 23 -58.27 -29.30 43.13
CA PRO A 23 -58.76 -30.07 41.98
C PRO A 23 -58.67 -29.35 40.61
N LYS A 24 -58.46 -30.19 39.59
CA LYS A 24 -59.06 -30.18 38.25
C LYS A 24 -58.71 -29.03 37.28
N LEU A 25 -57.70 -29.35 36.46
CA LEU A 25 -57.77 -29.44 34.99
C LEU A 25 -58.59 -28.38 34.25
N LEU A 26 -57.91 -27.35 33.78
CA LEU A 26 -58.28 -26.58 32.59
C LEU A 26 -57.03 -26.44 31.71
N LEU A 27 -57.12 -27.03 30.52
CA LEU A 27 -56.08 -27.11 29.50
C LEU A 27 -55.92 -25.72 28.85
N PHE A 28 -54.84 -25.00 29.19
CA PHE A 28 -54.33 -23.86 28.41
C PHE A 28 -53.07 -24.31 27.66
N PRO A 29 -52.90 -23.95 26.38
CA PRO A 29 -51.70 -24.30 25.64
C PRO A 29 -50.52 -23.55 26.25
N LEU A 30 -49.58 -24.30 26.83
CA LEU A 30 -48.32 -23.78 27.33
C LEU A 30 -47.47 -23.37 26.11
N LEU A 31 -47.50 -22.08 25.77
CA LEU A 31 -46.51 -21.50 24.88
C LEU A 31 -45.18 -21.54 25.65
N ALA A 32 -44.35 -22.54 25.38
CA ALA A 32 -43.01 -22.63 25.92
C ALA A 32 -42.20 -21.43 25.42
N CYS A 33 -42.08 -20.39 26.23
CA CYS A 33 -41.04 -19.38 26.08
C CYS A 33 -39.69 -20.07 26.32
N VAL A 34 -39.13 -20.64 25.25
CA VAL A 34 -37.70 -20.94 25.20
C VAL A 34 -37.00 -19.59 25.31
N ALA A 35 -36.48 -19.27 26.49
CA ALA A 35 -35.51 -18.21 26.65
C ALA A 35 -34.26 -18.63 25.86
N VAL A 36 -34.20 -18.22 24.59
CA VAL A 36 -32.97 -18.27 23.82
C VAL A 36 -32.04 -17.31 24.53
N ALA A 37 -31.10 -17.84 25.31
CA ALA A 37 -29.97 -17.07 25.78
C ALA A 37 -29.27 -16.54 24.53
N SER A 38 -29.49 -15.26 24.23
CA SER A 38 -28.80 -14.55 23.17
C SER A 38 -27.34 -14.48 23.59
N LEU A 39 -26.55 -15.47 23.18
CA LEU A 39 -25.11 -15.34 23.12
C LEU A 39 -24.83 -14.03 22.37
N PRO A 40 -23.97 -13.14 22.91
CA PRO A 40 -23.59 -11.95 22.17
C PRO A 40 -23.07 -12.42 20.80
N PRO A 41 -23.41 -11.71 19.70
CA PRO A 41 -22.91 -12.08 18.39
C PRO A 41 -21.39 -12.20 18.49
N ARG A 42 -20.88 -13.40 18.25
CA ARG A 42 -19.45 -13.62 18.06
C ARG A 42 -19.07 -12.69 16.93
N ALA A 43 -18.26 -11.67 17.20
CA ALA A 43 -17.71 -10.82 16.16
C ALA A 43 -17.07 -11.77 15.15
N LEU A 44 -17.67 -11.88 13.97
CA LEU A 44 -17.03 -12.54 12.83
C LEU A 44 -15.72 -11.79 12.65
N ALA A 45 -14.59 -12.49 12.83
CA ALA A 45 -13.31 -11.91 12.46
C ALA A 45 -13.43 -11.51 10.98
N ASP A 46 -13.15 -10.24 10.67
CA ASP A 46 -13.17 -9.75 9.30
C ASP A 46 -12.35 -10.69 8.41
N GLU A 47 -12.88 -11.06 7.25
CA GLU A 47 -12.16 -11.91 6.30
C GLU A 47 -10.81 -11.28 5.93
N PRO A 48 -9.73 -12.07 5.81
CA PRO A 48 -8.44 -11.54 5.42
C PRO A 48 -8.49 -10.86 4.05
N VAL A 49 -7.87 -9.69 3.96
CA VAL A 49 -7.95 -8.81 2.79
C VAL A 49 -6.85 -9.16 1.79
N SER A 50 -7.22 -9.22 0.52
CA SER A 50 -6.29 -9.15 -0.60
C SER A 50 -6.39 -7.80 -1.30
N PRO A 51 -5.26 -7.12 -1.59
CA PRO A 51 -5.26 -5.99 -2.49
C PRO A 51 -5.65 -6.48 -3.90
N THR A 52 -6.74 -5.96 -4.46
CA THR A 52 -7.23 -6.31 -5.81
C THR A 52 -7.21 -5.12 -6.76
N VAL A 53 -7.22 -3.89 -6.25
CA VAL A 53 -7.23 -2.64 -7.01
C VAL A 53 -6.22 -1.67 -6.38
N GLY A 54 -5.02 -1.60 -6.97
CA GLY A 54 -3.95 -0.71 -6.51
C GLY A 54 -3.36 -1.04 -5.13
N PRO A 55 -2.35 -0.27 -4.68
CA PRO A 55 -1.72 -0.46 -3.37
C PRO A 55 -2.68 -0.16 -2.21
N ILE A 56 -2.70 -1.02 -1.20
CA ILE A 56 -3.15 -0.68 0.15
C ILE A 56 -1.95 -0.09 0.89
N VAL A 57 -2.00 1.21 1.16
CA VAL A 57 -0.98 1.93 1.93
C VAL A 57 -1.21 1.66 3.42
N LEU A 58 -0.33 0.86 4.04
CA LEU A 58 -0.44 0.52 5.47
C LEU A 58 0.11 1.63 6.36
N PHE A 59 1.06 2.44 5.88
CA PHE A 59 1.58 3.59 6.62
C PHE A 59 1.31 4.89 5.86
N ASN A 60 0.56 5.80 6.49
CA ASN A 60 0.06 7.03 5.86
C ASN A 60 1.06 8.20 5.88
N GLY A 61 2.26 8.02 6.45
CA GLY A 61 3.29 9.06 6.55
C GLY A 61 3.08 10.09 7.66
N ARG A 62 2.03 9.99 8.48
CA ARG A 62 1.66 11.01 9.47
C ARG A 62 1.51 10.46 10.88
N ASP A 63 0.86 9.32 11.03
CA ASP A 63 0.53 8.71 12.32
C ASP A 63 0.51 7.18 12.20
N LEU A 64 0.10 6.50 13.28
CA LEU A 64 0.03 5.04 13.37
C LEU A 64 -1.42 4.53 13.22
N ASP A 65 -2.31 5.29 12.58
CA ASP A 65 -3.65 4.81 12.28
C ASP A 65 -3.57 3.52 11.45
N GLY A 66 -4.39 2.53 11.81
CA GLY A 66 -4.33 1.18 11.24
C GLY A 66 -3.31 0.25 11.91
N TRP A 67 -2.57 0.71 12.92
CA TRP A 67 -1.62 -0.10 13.67
C TRP A 67 -1.99 -0.24 15.15
N LYS A 68 -1.62 -1.38 15.73
CA LYS A 68 -1.77 -1.69 17.17
C LYS A 68 -0.41 -1.98 17.76
N THR A 69 -0.09 -1.31 18.86
CA THR A 69 1.14 -1.52 19.63
C THR A 69 1.03 -2.75 20.53
N TRP A 70 2.14 -3.45 20.68
CA TRP A 70 2.35 -4.46 21.70
C TRP A 70 3.79 -4.42 22.18
N LEU A 71 3.99 -4.44 23.49
CA LEU A 71 5.26 -4.63 24.17
C LEU A 71 5.13 -5.81 25.14
N ARG A 72 6.18 -6.62 25.26
CA ARG A 72 6.17 -7.78 26.16
C ARG A 72 5.84 -7.41 27.61
N ASP A 73 6.39 -6.30 28.09
CA ASP A 73 6.31 -5.87 29.48
C ASP A 73 5.08 -5.00 29.77
N THR A 74 4.75 -4.05 28.89
CA THR A 74 3.64 -3.10 29.08
C THR A 74 2.42 -3.36 28.20
N LYS A 75 2.44 -4.42 27.39
CA LYS A 75 1.34 -4.83 26.51
C LYS A 75 0.97 -3.71 25.54
N ARG A 76 -0.28 -3.24 25.54
CA ARG A 76 -0.75 -2.20 24.63
C ARG A 76 -0.31 -0.79 25.02
N ASP A 77 0.11 -0.61 26.27
CA ASP A 77 0.59 0.68 26.75
C ASP A 77 2.04 0.90 26.29
N ASP A 78 2.31 2.05 25.67
CA ASP A 78 3.66 2.43 25.26
C ASP A 78 4.10 3.74 25.97
N PRO A 79 4.40 3.68 27.28
CA PRO A 79 4.83 4.87 28.03
C PRO A 79 6.22 5.36 27.64
N ARG A 80 7.02 4.52 26.96
CA ARG A 80 8.39 4.84 26.53
C ARG A 80 8.43 5.52 25.16
N GLY A 81 7.32 5.49 24.41
CA GLY A 81 7.31 5.95 23.02
C GLY A 81 8.22 5.10 22.15
N VAL A 82 8.18 3.77 22.35
CA VAL A 82 8.89 2.81 21.51
C VAL A 82 8.45 2.95 20.06
N PHE A 83 7.15 3.13 19.84
CA PHE A 83 6.56 3.29 18.54
C PHE A 83 6.08 4.73 18.33
N GLY A 84 6.39 5.31 17.18
CA GLY A 84 5.87 6.62 16.82
C GLY A 84 6.22 7.04 15.41
N VAL A 85 5.80 8.24 15.02
CA VAL A 85 6.15 8.84 13.73
C VAL A 85 7.13 9.99 13.92
N ARG A 86 8.19 10.00 13.11
CA ARG A 86 9.23 11.04 13.05
C ARG A 86 9.59 11.29 11.60
N ASP A 87 9.54 12.55 11.18
CA ASP A 87 9.92 13.00 9.83
C ASP A 87 9.26 12.19 8.70
N GLY A 88 7.97 11.90 8.84
CA GLY A 88 7.21 11.11 7.86
C GLY A 88 7.56 9.62 7.82
N THR A 89 8.21 9.10 8.86
CA THR A 89 8.61 7.68 8.97
C THR A 89 8.13 7.09 10.29
N ILE A 90 7.75 5.81 10.29
CA ILE A 90 7.59 5.05 11.53
C ILE A 90 8.99 4.93 12.14
N ARG A 91 9.14 5.27 13.42
CA ARG A 91 10.30 4.96 14.24
C ARG A 91 9.91 3.89 15.24
N ILE A 92 10.65 2.79 15.24
CA ILE A 92 10.68 1.82 16.33
C ILE A 92 11.99 2.04 17.07
N SER A 93 11.93 2.42 18.33
CA SER A 93 13.11 2.85 19.08
C SER A 93 14.09 1.73 19.40
N GLY A 94 13.61 0.48 19.46
CA GLY A 94 14.37 -0.69 19.93
C GLY A 94 14.36 -0.89 21.46
N ASP A 95 13.78 0.01 22.25
CA ASP A 95 13.72 -0.15 23.71
C ASP A 95 12.65 -1.18 24.13
N GLY A 96 13.07 -2.45 24.19
CA GLY A 96 12.24 -3.58 24.59
C GLY A 96 11.97 -4.57 23.46
N LEU A 97 11.05 -5.50 23.72
CA LEU A 97 10.60 -6.50 22.77
C LEU A 97 9.11 -6.33 22.52
N GLY A 98 8.68 -6.40 21.27
CA GLY A 98 7.28 -6.20 20.89
C GLY A 98 7.09 -5.97 19.41
N TYR A 99 5.99 -5.35 19.03
CA TYR A 99 5.68 -5.07 17.63
C TYR A 99 4.62 -3.99 17.42
N LEU A 100 4.60 -3.44 16.21
CA LEU A 100 3.40 -2.84 15.61
C LEU A 100 2.71 -3.90 14.74
N ALA A 101 1.44 -4.18 15.01
CA ALA A 101 0.62 -5.08 14.18
C ALA A 101 -0.40 -4.29 13.36
N THR A 102 -0.62 -4.69 12.11
CA THR A 102 -1.76 -4.19 11.35
C THR A 102 -3.07 -4.55 12.06
N ASP A 103 -4.06 -3.66 11.97
CA ASP A 103 -5.39 -3.86 12.55
C ASP A 103 -6.18 -5.00 11.88
N ARG A 104 -5.94 -5.20 10.59
CA ARG A 104 -6.56 -6.21 9.73
C ARG A 104 -5.61 -7.36 9.41
N ALA A 105 -6.21 -8.49 9.05
CA ALA A 105 -5.51 -9.63 8.46
C ALA A 105 -5.46 -9.50 6.94
N TYR A 106 -4.37 -9.98 6.34
CA TYR A 106 -4.16 -9.94 4.90
C TYR A 106 -3.80 -11.31 4.36
N ARG A 107 -4.03 -11.51 3.07
CA ARG A 107 -3.65 -12.70 2.30
C ARG A 107 -3.41 -12.33 0.84
N ASP A 108 -2.61 -13.12 0.14
CA ASP A 108 -2.43 -13.00 -1.31
C ASP A 108 -2.02 -11.57 -1.75
N TYR A 109 -0.82 -11.13 -1.36
CA TYR A 109 -0.29 -9.79 -1.62
C TYR A 109 1.22 -9.80 -1.89
N ARG A 110 1.72 -8.74 -2.54
CA ARG A 110 3.12 -8.35 -2.43
C ARG A 110 3.25 -7.21 -1.42
N LEU A 111 3.94 -7.45 -0.32
CA LEU A 111 4.26 -6.44 0.67
C LEU A 111 5.57 -5.77 0.29
N VAL A 112 5.61 -4.45 0.32
CA VAL A 112 6.80 -3.63 0.11
C VAL A 112 7.08 -2.80 1.33
N VAL A 113 8.26 -2.97 1.87
CA VAL A 113 8.77 -2.26 3.04
C VAL A 113 10.07 -1.58 2.70
N GLU A 114 10.21 -0.30 3.03
CA GLU A 114 11.51 0.39 3.00
C GLU A 114 11.91 0.77 4.41
N PHE A 115 13.04 0.21 4.86
CA PHE A 115 13.57 0.41 6.20
C PHE A 115 14.98 1.02 6.17
N ARG A 116 15.37 1.65 7.26
CA ARG A 116 16.78 1.94 7.55
C ARG A 116 17.07 1.80 9.03
N TRP A 117 18.31 1.47 9.36
CA TRP A 117 18.77 1.40 10.74
C TRP A 117 18.93 2.77 11.37
N GLY A 118 18.56 2.86 12.65
CA GLY A 118 18.94 3.94 13.54
C GLY A 118 20.32 3.73 14.15
N GLU A 119 20.63 4.53 15.14
CA GLU A 119 21.96 4.51 15.78
C GLU A 119 22.04 3.52 16.93
N ARG A 120 20.92 3.32 17.63
CA ARG A 120 20.91 2.75 18.97
C ARG A 120 20.54 1.29 18.96
N ASN A 121 21.27 0.52 19.76
CA ASN A 121 20.82 -0.77 20.27
C ASN A 121 20.60 -0.65 21.78
N TYR A 122 19.72 -1.48 22.32
CA TYR A 122 19.30 -1.54 23.71
C TYR A 122 19.53 -2.95 24.27
N GLY A 123 19.55 -3.04 25.60
CA GLY A 123 19.62 -4.31 26.30
C GLY A 123 20.84 -5.14 25.88
N ASP A 124 20.61 -6.41 25.53
CA ASP A 124 21.67 -7.33 25.15
C ASP A 124 22.14 -7.14 23.69
N ARG A 125 21.54 -6.21 22.93
CA ARG A 125 21.93 -5.89 21.55
C ARG A 125 23.01 -4.83 21.42
N VAL A 126 23.45 -4.16 22.49
CA VAL A 126 24.35 -2.98 22.43
C VAL A 126 25.58 -3.16 21.52
N ASP A 127 26.19 -4.35 21.52
CA ASP A 127 27.36 -4.68 20.67
C ASP A 127 27.09 -5.78 19.62
N LYS A 128 25.83 -6.19 19.48
CA LYS A 128 25.39 -7.24 18.56
C LYS A 128 24.87 -6.64 17.26
N ALA A 129 24.57 -7.49 16.28
CA ALA A 129 23.98 -7.04 15.03
C ALA A 129 22.71 -6.19 15.33
N ARG A 130 22.23 -5.37 14.39
CA ARG A 130 20.89 -4.77 14.57
C ARG A 130 19.82 -5.77 14.16
N ASP A 131 18.74 -5.81 14.94
CA ASP A 131 17.61 -6.74 14.78
C ASP A 131 16.26 -6.04 14.71
N SER A 132 15.43 -6.59 13.84
CA SER A 132 14.00 -6.34 13.69
C SER A 132 13.49 -7.44 12.75
N GLY A 133 12.22 -7.41 12.41
CA GLY A 133 11.62 -8.50 11.68
C GLY A 133 10.29 -8.09 11.09
N LEU A 134 9.97 -8.71 9.97
CA LEU A 134 8.69 -8.59 9.31
C LEU A 134 7.93 -9.90 9.45
N PHE A 135 6.91 -9.91 10.32
CA PHE A 135 6.16 -11.13 10.58
C PHE A 135 4.95 -11.15 9.65
N LEU A 136 4.85 -12.22 8.88
CA LEU A 136 3.82 -12.47 7.90
C LEU A 136 2.80 -13.45 8.50
N HIS A 137 1.53 -13.12 8.32
CA HIS A 137 0.40 -14.00 8.63
C HIS A 137 0.33 -14.42 10.10
N ALA A 138 0.46 -13.45 11.02
CA ALA A 138 0.46 -13.74 12.44
C ALA A 138 -0.87 -14.33 12.95
N GLN A 139 -0.78 -15.26 13.90
CA GLN A 139 -1.89 -16.06 14.41
C GLN A 139 -2.01 -16.02 15.92
N GLY A 140 -3.22 -16.26 16.41
CA GLY A 140 -3.59 -16.28 17.84
C GLY A 140 -3.51 -14.90 18.51
N SER A 141 -3.61 -14.88 19.84
CA SER A 141 -3.66 -13.65 20.64
C SER A 141 -2.32 -12.89 20.63
N ASP A 142 -2.36 -11.62 21.03
CA ASP A 142 -1.12 -10.87 21.27
C ASP A 142 -0.22 -11.58 22.28
N GLY A 143 1.09 -11.54 22.04
CA GLY A 143 2.10 -12.14 22.91
C GLY A 143 1.98 -13.65 23.10
N ASN A 144 1.47 -14.38 22.10
CA ASN A 144 1.30 -15.83 22.20
C ASN A 144 2.53 -16.64 21.81
N SER A 145 3.63 -16.01 21.39
CA SER A 145 4.84 -16.72 20.97
C SER A 145 5.49 -17.48 22.13
N PHE A 146 6.10 -18.63 21.83
CA PHE A 146 7.02 -19.26 22.78
C PHE A 146 8.34 -18.49 22.87
N ASP A 147 8.69 -17.82 21.77
CA ASP A 147 9.88 -16.99 21.63
C ASP A 147 9.78 -15.75 22.53
N ALA A 148 10.92 -15.42 23.14
CA ALA A 148 11.11 -14.24 24.00
C ALA A 148 10.06 -14.05 25.12
N ASP A 149 9.49 -15.15 25.63
CA ASP A 149 8.45 -15.17 26.66
C ASP A 149 7.19 -14.38 26.26
N GLY A 150 6.65 -14.68 25.08
CA GLY A 150 5.42 -14.04 24.59
C GLY A 150 5.62 -12.61 24.10
N ALA A 151 6.80 -12.28 23.57
CA ALA A 151 7.03 -10.95 23.00
C ALA A 151 6.28 -10.73 21.66
N TYR A 152 6.04 -11.81 20.92
CA TYR A 152 5.55 -11.79 19.54
C TYR A 152 4.30 -12.64 19.36
N ARG A 153 3.92 -12.85 18.09
CA ARG A 153 2.85 -13.77 17.70
C ARG A 153 3.37 -14.89 16.82
N ALA A 154 2.71 -16.05 16.88
CA ALA A 154 2.99 -17.15 15.97
C ALA A 154 2.89 -16.68 14.51
N ALA A 155 3.93 -16.86 13.70
CA ALA A 155 4.02 -16.29 12.35
C ALA A 155 5.13 -16.96 11.52
N ILE A 156 5.21 -16.59 10.25
CA ILE A 156 6.45 -16.72 9.47
C ILE A 156 7.14 -15.36 9.48
N GLU A 157 8.38 -15.31 9.94
CA GLU A 157 9.15 -14.07 9.96
C GLU A 157 10.09 -14.00 8.76
N CYS A 158 10.01 -12.91 7.99
CA CYS A 158 11.11 -12.46 7.14
C CYS A 158 12.03 -11.59 8.00
N GLN A 159 13.23 -12.11 8.26
CA GLN A 159 14.21 -11.51 9.16
C GLN A 159 14.72 -10.18 8.61
N ILE A 160 14.85 -9.17 9.48
CA ILE A 160 15.52 -7.90 9.20
C ILE A 160 16.66 -7.79 10.21
N MET A 161 17.70 -8.61 10.02
CA MET A 161 18.87 -8.62 10.88
C MET A 161 20.11 -8.29 10.06
N GLN A 162 21.00 -7.46 10.60
CA GLN A 162 22.25 -7.09 9.91
C GLN A 162 23.05 -8.33 9.48
N GLY A 163 23.35 -8.43 8.18
CA GLY A 163 24.04 -9.58 7.59
C GLY A 163 23.17 -10.78 7.26
N ALA A 164 21.86 -10.72 7.57
CA ALA A 164 20.92 -11.83 7.43
C ALA A 164 19.51 -11.40 7.00
N VAL A 165 19.36 -10.22 6.38
CA VAL A 165 18.07 -9.73 5.88
C VAL A 165 17.51 -10.70 4.83
N GLY A 166 16.27 -11.15 5.03
CA GLY A 166 15.60 -12.10 4.14
C GLY A 166 15.75 -13.58 4.51
N ASP A 167 16.44 -13.90 5.61
CA ASP A 167 16.28 -15.21 6.25
C ASP A 167 14.80 -15.41 6.65
N PHE A 168 14.33 -16.66 6.64
CA PHE A 168 13.02 -16.99 7.23
C PHE A 168 13.17 -17.63 8.60
N LEU A 169 12.30 -17.27 9.54
CA LEU A 169 12.14 -17.95 10.82
C LEU A 169 10.70 -18.43 11.02
N ILE A 170 10.56 -19.58 11.68
CA ILE A 170 9.27 -20.07 12.18
C ILE A 170 9.11 -19.58 13.63
N ILE A 171 8.09 -18.75 13.86
CA ILE A 171 7.70 -18.32 15.19
C ILE A 171 6.48 -19.13 15.62
N LYS A 172 6.65 -19.98 16.63
CA LYS A 172 5.55 -20.79 17.17
C LYS A 172 4.86 -20.04 18.31
N GLY A 173 3.60 -20.37 18.54
CA GLY A 173 2.85 -19.79 19.64
C GLY A 173 1.70 -20.66 20.10
N ARG A 174 0.74 -20.09 20.82
CA ARG A 174 -0.42 -20.80 21.36
C ARG A 174 -1.72 -20.19 20.86
N ASP A 175 -2.71 -21.02 20.57
CA ASP A 175 -4.07 -20.53 20.33
C ASP A 175 -4.77 -20.14 21.65
N GLU A 176 -5.99 -19.62 21.56
CA GLU A 176 -6.79 -19.18 22.72
C GLU A 176 -7.05 -20.30 23.74
N SER A 177 -6.97 -21.57 23.32
CA SER A 177 -7.13 -22.74 24.20
C SER A 177 -5.81 -23.20 24.83
N GLY A 178 -4.70 -22.54 24.50
CA GLY A 178 -3.35 -22.90 24.94
C GLY A 178 -2.67 -23.97 24.09
N LYS A 179 -3.33 -24.47 23.02
CA LYS A 179 -2.78 -25.48 22.13
C LYS A 179 -1.69 -24.87 21.24
N PRO A 180 -0.58 -25.59 20.97
CA PRO A 180 0.49 -25.07 20.12
C PRO A 180 0.02 -24.80 18.68
N ILE A 181 0.30 -23.60 18.20
CA ILE A 181 0.35 -23.21 16.78
C ILE A 181 1.78 -23.50 16.32
N LEU A 182 1.94 -24.49 15.45
CA LEU A 182 3.23 -24.94 14.93
C LEU A 182 3.28 -24.70 13.42
N PRO A 183 3.79 -23.54 12.98
CA PRO A 183 3.89 -23.26 11.55
C PRO A 183 4.78 -24.28 10.85
N LYS A 184 4.47 -24.55 9.58
CA LYS A 184 5.22 -25.45 8.71
C LYS A 184 5.57 -24.73 7.43
N LEU A 185 6.70 -25.11 6.85
CA LEU A 185 7.15 -24.69 5.52
C LEU A 185 8.07 -25.75 4.92
N ALA A 186 8.27 -25.67 3.61
CA ALA A 186 9.28 -26.40 2.87
C ALA A 186 10.19 -25.41 2.14
N VAL A 187 11.45 -25.79 1.93
CA VAL A 187 12.42 -25.03 1.16
C VAL A 187 13.22 -25.93 0.24
N ARG A 188 13.50 -25.44 -0.96
CA ARG A 188 14.54 -26.00 -1.83
C ARG A 188 15.91 -25.57 -1.29
N ALA A 189 16.61 -26.48 -0.61
CA ALA A 189 17.84 -26.19 0.10
C ALA A 189 19.08 -26.66 -0.67
N LYS A 190 20.19 -25.94 -0.48
CA LYS A 190 21.54 -26.39 -0.85
C LYS A 190 21.90 -27.65 -0.05
N ALA A 191 22.83 -28.43 -0.60
CA ALA A 191 23.31 -29.66 0.05
C ALA A 191 23.98 -29.39 1.41
N ASN A 192 24.68 -28.27 1.53
CA ASN A 192 25.36 -27.88 2.75
C ASN A 192 24.41 -27.09 3.67
N ARG A 193 24.60 -27.27 4.97
CA ARG A 193 23.92 -26.53 6.03
C ARG A 193 24.90 -25.60 6.73
N ASP A 194 24.39 -24.60 7.44
CA ASP A 194 25.22 -23.73 8.27
C ASP A 194 25.74 -24.45 9.53
N ALA A 195 26.50 -23.73 10.35
CA ALA A 195 27.09 -24.27 11.58
C ALA A 195 26.05 -24.72 12.62
N ASP A 196 24.85 -24.13 12.59
CA ASP A 196 23.72 -24.47 13.46
C ASP A 196 22.80 -25.51 12.81
N ASN A 197 23.25 -26.11 11.69
CA ASN A 197 22.56 -27.13 10.92
C ASN A 197 21.24 -26.66 10.25
N TRP A 198 21.10 -25.35 10.00
CA TRP A 198 19.98 -24.79 9.25
C TRP A 198 20.20 -24.88 7.73
N PRO A 199 19.12 -25.11 6.95
CA PRO A 199 19.19 -25.11 5.51
C PRO A 199 19.44 -23.69 4.96
N THR A 200 20.15 -23.63 3.84
CA THR A 200 20.32 -22.42 3.02
C THR A 200 19.57 -22.58 1.71
N PHE A 201 18.81 -21.58 1.30
CA PHE A 201 18.03 -21.61 0.06
C PHE A 201 18.91 -21.84 -1.18
N GLU A 202 18.43 -22.65 -2.11
CA GLU A 202 19.04 -22.89 -3.42
C GLU A 202 18.21 -22.24 -4.54
N PRO A 203 18.67 -21.10 -5.08
CA PRO A 203 17.93 -20.32 -6.07
C PRO A 203 17.97 -20.94 -7.47
N ASP A 204 18.96 -21.77 -7.80
CA ASP A 204 19.01 -22.43 -9.11
C ASP A 204 18.04 -23.62 -9.14
N ALA A 205 16.86 -23.41 -9.72
CA ALA A 205 15.82 -24.42 -9.91
C ALA A 205 16.30 -25.72 -10.58
N ASN A 206 17.43 -25.69 -11.31
CA ASN A 206 18.02 -26.84 -12.00
C ASN A 206 19.16 -27.52 -11.22
N SER A 207 19.53 -26.99 -10.05
CA SER A 207 20.60 -27.58 -9.22
C SER A 207 20.25 -29.02 -8.86
N ALA A 208 21.01 -29.98 -9.39
CA ALA A 208 20.84 -31.42 -9.15
C ALA A 208 21.23 -31.86 -7.73
N LYS A 209 21.88 -30.97 -6.96
CA LYS A 209 22.30 -31.21 -5.58
C LYS A 209 21.30 -30.68 -4.55
N ALA A 210 20.27 -29.97 -5.00
CA ALA A 210 19.27 -29.42 -4.11
C ALA A 210 18.35 -30.50 -3.55
N ALA A 211 17.87 -30.30 -2.33
CA ALA A 211 16.88 -31.17 -1.71
C ALA A 211 15.72 -30.33 -1.15
N SER A 212 14.52 -30.91 -1.14
CA SER A 212 13.41 -30.35 -0.38
C SER A 212 13.61 -30.63 1.11
N VAL A 213 13.55 -29.60 1.93
CA VAL A 213 13.64 -29.70 3.40
C VAL A 213 12.36 -29.15 3.99
N GLU A 214 11.66 -29.96 4.79
CA GLU A 214 10.48 -29.55 5.55
C GLU A 214 10.86 -29.15 6.97
N LEU A 215 10.31 -28.03 7.44
CA LEU A 215 10.48 -27.51 8.80
C LEU A 215 9.10 -27.34 9.45
N ALA A 216 9.00 -27.67 10.74
CA ALA A 216 7.77 -27.56 11.50
C ALA A 216 8.04 -27.15 12.96
N GLY A 217 7.32 -26.14 13.44
CA GLY A 217 7.34 -25.69 14.83
C GLY A 217 8.58 -24.88 15.25
N THR A 218 9.77 -25.23 14.79
CA THR A 218 10.99 -24.41 14.89
C THR A 218 11.72 -24.52 13.56
N GLY A 219 12.24 -23.41 13.04
CA GLY A 219 12.96 -23.44 11.78
C GLY A 219 13.60 -22.11 11.45
N ARG A 220 14.77 -22.18 10.81
CA ARG A 220 15.39 -21.09 10.09
C ARG A 220 15.70 -21.54 8.67
N VAL A 221 15.60 -20.63 7.71
CA VAL A 221 16.11 -20.80 6.36
C VAL A 221 16.99 -19.62 6.04
N ASN A 222 18.28 -19.87 5.81
CA ASN A 222 19.21 -18.82 5.41
C ASN A 222 18.95 -18.40 3.95
N TRP A 223 19.04 -17.10 3.67
CA TRP A 223 19.02 -16.60 2.30
C TRP A 223 20.22 -17.13 1.51
N PHE A 224 20.09 -17.24 0.19
CA PHE A 224 20.97 -18.10 -0.60
C PHE A 224 22.47 -17.74 -0.53
N ASP A 225 22.81 -16.49 -0.28
CA ASP A 225 24.20 -16.01 -0.28
C ASP A 225 24.65 -15.42 1.06
N LYS A 226 23.95 -15.78 2.14
CA LYS A 226 24.36 -15.44 3.49
C LYS A 226 25.81 -15.84 3.74
N SER A 227 26.58 -14.94 4.35
CA SER A 227 27.97 -15.22 4.66
C SER A 227 28.10 -16.37 5.67
N GLU A 228 28.90 -17.38 5.35
CA GLU A 228 29.27 -18.45 6.28
C GLU A 228 30.06 -17.92 7.50
N ALA A 229 30.68 -16.74 7.36
CA ALA A 229 31.39 -16.05 8.43
C ALA A 229 30.47 -15.13 9.26
N TRP A 230 29.15 -15.20 9.05
CA TRP A 230 28.18 -14.39 9.79
C TRP A 230 28.35 -14.54 11.29
N GLN A 231 28.36 -13.40 11.97
CA GLN A 231 28.49 -13.29 13.41
C GLN A 231 27.48 -12.27 13.91
N ASP A 232 26.91 -12.53 15.07
CA ASP A 232 26.02 -11.60 15.76
C ASP A 232 26.80 -10.46 16.40
N LYS A 233 27.38 -9.61 15.55
CA LYS A 233 28.22 -8.47 15.94
C LYS A 233 27.71 -7.21 15.26
N LEU A 234 27.73 -6.10 15.99
CA LEU A 234 27.30 -4.81 15.47
C LEU A 234 28.03 -4.49 14.16
N ASP A 235 27.26 -4.06 13.16
CA ASP A 235 27.74 -3.72 11.82
C ASP A 235 28.41 -4.86 11.05
N PHE A 236 28.15 -6.13 11.43
CA PHE A 236 28.57 -7.26 10.59
C PHE A 236 27.97 -7.13 9.18
N ARG A 237 28.81 -7.31 8.16
CA ARG A 237 28.39 -7.38 6.76
C ARG A 237 29.17 -8.48 6.06
N GLY A 238 28.44 -9.32 5.34
CA GLY A 238 29.04 -10.30 4.43
C GLY A 238 29.67 -9.61 3.20
N PRO A 239 30.61 -10.26 2.51
CA PRO A 239 31.21 -9.71 1.29
C PRO A 239 30.21 -9.52 0.14
N ARG A 240 29.09 -10.26 0.17
CA ARG A 240 28.00 -10.22 -0.82
C ARG A 240 26.68 -9.73 -0.23
N ASP A 241 26.76 -9.05 0.91
CA ASP A 241 25.57 -8.49 1.56
C ASP A 241 24.93 -7.42 0.67
N ILE A 242 23.61 -7.50 0.56
CA ILE A 242 22.76 -6.71 -0.33
C ILE A 242 21.93 -5.69 0.45
N GLU A 243 21.95 -5.72 1.79
CA GLU A 243 21.42 -4.65 2.62
C GLU A 243 22.17 -3.33 2.32
N SER A 244 21.43 -2.22 2.23
CA SER A 244 22.01 -0.90 1.95
C SER A 244 22.98 -0.48 3.07
N ARG A 245 24.04 0.24 2.70
CA ARG A 245 25.13 0.62 3.63
C ARG A 245 24.81 1.92 4.37
N ASN A 246 25.59 2.23 5.39
CA ASN A 246 25.62 3.57 6.01
C ASN A 246 24.26 4.12 6.47
N ARG A 247 23.32 3.24 6.85
CA ARG A 247 21.94 3.60 7.22
C ARG A 247 21.13 4.22 6.06
N GLU A 248 21.51 3.91 4.83
CA GLU A 248 20.67 4.13 3.65
C GLU A 248 19.44 3.21 3.69
N TRP A 249 18.43 3.58 2.92
CA TRP A 249 17.19 2.83 2.85
C TRP A 249 17.39 1.50 2.11
N THR A 250 16.92 0.42 2.72
CA THR A 250 16.85 -0.93 2.16
C THR A 250 15.39 -1.25 1.86
N ARG A 251 15.12 -1.75 0.65
CA ARG A 251 13.80 -2.19 0.24
C ARG A 251 13.69 -3.70 0.42
N VAL A 252 12.70 -4.16 1.18
CA VAL A 252 12.35 -5.57 1.36
C VAL A 252 10.98 -5.81 0.76
N GLU A 253 10.84 -6.88 -0.02
CA GLU A 253 9.56 -7.30 -0.57
C GLU A 253 9.24 -8.73 -0.15
N CYS A 254 7.99 -8.99 0.21
CA CYS A 254 7.48 -10.33 0.47
C CYS A 254 6.29 -10.59 -0.46
N GLU A 255 6.45 -11.45 -1.47
CA GLU A 255 5.34 -11.96 -2.27
C GLU A 255 4.73 -13.15 -1.55
N CYS A 256 3.53 -12.96 -0.98
CA CYS A 256 2.78 -14.01 -0.28
C CYS A 256 1.63 -14.46 -1.20
N ARG A 257 1.73 -15.65 -1.79
CA ARG A 257 0.72 -16.21 -2.71
C ARG A 257 0.32 -17.61 -2.26
N GLY A 258 -0.89 -17.76 -1.74
CA GLY A 258 -1.37 -19.01 -1.17
C GLY A 258 -0.44 -19.52 -0.07
N ASP A 259 0.19 -20.67 -0.31
CA ASP A 259 1.15 -21.33 0.57
C ASP A 259 2.63 -21.08 0.19
N VAL A 260 2.89 -20.09 -0.68
CA VAL A 260 4.24 -19.72 -1.14
C VAL A 260 4.58 -18.32 -0.66
N ILE A 261 5.80 -18.15 -0.14
CA ILE A 261 6.36 -16.84 0.19
C ILE A 261 7.73 -16.69 -0.48
N ARG A 262 7.90 -15.61 -1.24
CA ARG A 262 9.19 -15.20 -1.83
C ARG A 262 9.64 -13.88 -1.24
N THR A 263 10.93 -13.76 -0.95
CA THR A 263 11.51 -12.51 -0.44
C THR A 263 12.52 -11.92 -1.41
N TYR A 264 12.54 -10.59 -1.46
CA TYR A 264 13.48 -9.81 -2.25
C TYR A 264 14.08 -8.71 -1.37
N VAL A 265 15.37 -8.44 -1.54
CA VAL A 265 16.06 -7.33 -0.87
C VAL A 265 16.74 -6.50 -1.95
N ASN A 266 16.42 -5.20 -2.01
CA ASN A 266 16.89 -4.27 -3.03
C ASN A 266 16.68 -4.81 -4.47
N GLY A 267 15.57 -5.52 -4.69
CA GLY A 267 15.18 -6.11 -5.97
C GLY A 267 15.83 -7.47 -6.27
N THR A 268 16.82 -7.91 -5.50
CA THR A 268 17.42 -9.24 -5.63
C THR A 268 16.55 -10.28 -4.94
N PRO A 269 16.16 -11.40 -5.60
CA PRO A 269 15.47 -12.51 -4.94
C PRO A 269 16.43 -13.18 -3.94
N VAL A 270 16.01 -13.38 -2.69
CA VAL A 270 16.90 -13.89 -1.63
C VAL A 270 16.46 -15.22 -1.03
N ASN A 271 15.15 -15.49 -1.03
CA ASN A 271 14.60 -16.69 -0.42
C ASN A 271 13.24 -17.06 -1.03
N GLU A 272 12.89 -18.36 -0.97
CA GLU A 272 11.57 -18.88 -1.33
C GLU A 272 11.22 -20.07 -0.43
N ILE A 273 10.01 -20.05 0.12
CA ILE A 273 9.43 -21.15 0.88
C ILE A 273 8.05 -21.51 0.34
N THR A 274 7.70 -22.80 0.42
CA THR A 274 6.44 -23.36 -0.08
C THR A 274 5.77 -24.20 1.01
N GLY A 275 4.53 -24.66 0.80
CA GLY A 275 3.81 -25.46 1.79
C GLY A 275 3.65 -24.73 3.13
N VAL A 276 3.62 -23.39 3.09
CA VAL A 276 3.51 -22.54 4.28
C VAL A 276 2.13 -22.74 4.90
N SER A 277 2.08 -23.20 6.14
CA SER A 277 0.81 -23.52 6.81
C SER A 277 -0.03 -22.29 7.19
N LEU A 278 0.59 -21.10 7.21
CA LEU A 278 -0.05 -19.84 7.56
C LEU A 278 -0.31 -19.03 6.29
N ALA A 279 -1.53 -19.11 5.74
CA ALA A 279 -1.88 -18.48 4.47
C ALA A 279 -2.41 -17.03 4.60
N SER A 280 -2.70 -16.57 5.82
CA SER A 280 -3.25 -15.24 6.07
C SER A 280 -3.04 -14.80 7.51
N GLY A 281 -3.10 -13.50 7.77
CA GLY A 281 -3.05 -12.92 9.12
C GLY A 281 -2.52 -11.48 9.11
N PRO A 282 -2.50 -10.81 10.26
CA PRO A 282 -1.88 -9.49 10.39
C PRO A 282 -0.38 -9.53 10.10
N ILE A 283 0.15 -8.37 9.72
CA ILE A 283 1.58 -8.14 9.49
C ILE A 283 2.16 -7.42 10.71
N LEU A 284 3.34 -7.83 11.18
CA LEU A 284 4.01 -7.17 12.31
C LEU A 284 5.35 -6.55 11.88
N LEU A 285 5.61 -5.34 12.39
CA LEU A 285 6.93 -4.73 12.41
C LEU A 285 7.51 -4.89 13.82
N GLN A 286 8.59 -5.66 13.93
CA GLN A 286 9.14 -6.07 15.21
C GLN A 286 9.98 -4.99 15.89
N CYS A 287 9.89 -4.90 17.21
CA CYS A 287 10.86 -4.27 18.08
C CYS A 287 11.71 -5.37 18.73
N GLU A 288 13.01 -5.44 18.41
CA GLU A 288 13.96 -6.41 18.99
C GLU A 288 15.30 -5.72 19.32
N GLY A 289 15.27 -4.80 20.29
CA GLY A 289 16.50 -4.22 20.83
C GLY A 289 17.23 -3.22 19.93
N SER A 290 16.77 -2.94 18.70
CA SER A 290 17.49 -2.07 17.76
C SER A 290 16.59 -1.00 17.16
N GLU A 291 17.11 0.22 17.03
CA GLU A 291 16.37 1.33 16.43
C GLU A 291 16.26 1.15 14.92
N ILE A 292 15.05 1.28 14.38
CA ILE A 292 14.74 1.11 12.97
C ILE A 292 13.65 2.10 12.53
N PHE A 293 13.75 2.54 11.28
CA PHE A 293 12.79 3.46 10.66
C PHE A 293 12.16 2.81 9.44
N PHE A 294 10.87 3.05 9.20
CA PHE A 294 10.15 2.62 8.00
C PHE A 294 9.47 3.82 7.33
N ARG A 295 9.73 4.04 6.04
CA ARG A 295 9.09 5.15 5.29
C ARG A 295 7.99 4.70 4.34
N ARG A 296 8.02 3.42 3.95
CA ARG A 296 7.07 2.81 3.02
C ARG A 296 6.67 1.46 3.56
N VAL A 297 5.37 1.24 3.72
CA VAL A 297 4.77 -0.03 4.11
C VAL A 297 3.45 -0.14 3.35
N GLU A 298 3.40 -1.01 2.35
CA GLU A 298 2.23 -1.11 1.47
C GLU A 298 2.06 -2.53 0.93
N LEU A 299 0.81 -2.89 0.61
CA LEU A 299 0.44 -4.15 0.01
C LEU A 299 -0.05 -3.93 -1.39
N LEU A 300 0.35 -4.78 -2.31
CA LEU A 300 -0.03 -4.66 -3.71
C LEU A 300 -0.69 -5.93 -4.17
N PRO A 301 -1.60 -5.83 -5.14
CA PRO A 301 -2.11 -7.00 -5.80
C PRO A 301 -0.95 -7.85 -6.31
N LEU A 302 -1.02 -9.16 -6.08
CA LEU A 302 -0.02 -10.10 -6.56
C LEU A 302 0.15 -10.09 -8.09
N ASP A 303 -0.91 -9.68 -8.79
CA ASP A 303 -0.96 -9.54 -10.24
C ASP A 303 -0.79 -8.07 -10.68
N ALA A 304 -0.61 -7.14 -9.73
CA ALA A 304 -0.04 -5.83 -10.00
C ALA A 304 1.49 -5.97 -9.99
N ALA A 305 2.18 -5.27 -10.89
CA ALA A 305 3.62 -5.37 -10.85
C ALA A 305 4.16 -4.78 -9.52
N PRO A 306 5.24 -5.36 -8.97
CA PRO A 306 5.94 -4.80 -7.83
C PRO A 306 6.28 -3.31 -8.04
N PRO A 307 6.10 -2.41 -7.08
CA PRO A 307 6.34 -1.00 -7.20
C PRO A 307 7.77 -0.72 -6.71
N GLY A 308 8.68 -0.64 -7.67
CA GLY A 308 10.12 -0.65 -7.42
C GLY A 308 10.81 -1.87 -8.05
N GLN A 309 10.07 -2.81 -8.64
CA GLN A 309 10.52 -3.45 -9.86
C GLN A 309 9.68 -2.86 -10.98
N ALA A 310 10.22 -1.82 -11.61
CA ALA A 310 9.94 -1.64 -13.03
C ALA A 310 10.05 -3.03 -13.68
N SER A 311 9.17 -3.35 -14.63
CA SER A 311 9.53 -4.39 -15.60
C SER A 311 10.97 -4.13 -16.03
N GLY A 312 11.74 -5.16 -16.37
CA GLY A 312 13.14 -5.00 -16.77
C GLY A 312 13.39 -3.92 -17.85
N ASP A 313 12.33 -3.34 -18.39
CA ASP A 313 12.24 -2.30 -19.39
C ASP A 313 12.11 -0.86 -18.86
N TYR A 314 12.00 -0.53 -17.57
CA TYR A 314 11.90 0.90 -17.13
C TYR A 314 12.88 1.31 -16.00
N ALA A 315 13.22 2.60 -15.95
CA ALA A 315 13.91 3.28 -14.86
C ALA A 315 13.01 4.37 -14.28
N THR A 316 13.03 4.61 -12.96
CA THR A 316 12.17 5.62 -12.33
C THR A 316 12.98 6.83 -11.89
N ARG A 317 12.46 8.03 -12.11
CA ARG A 317 13.02 9.30 -11.65
C ARG A 317 11.95 10.16 -10.99
N ASN A 318 12.36 11.01 -10.07
CA ASN A 318 11.53 12.14 -9.62
C ASN A 318 11.82 13.34 -10.53
N VAL A 319 10.77 13.95 -11.08
CA VAL A 319 10.87 15.19 -11.87
C VAL A 319 9.93 16.21 -11.25
N LEU A 320 10.49 17.20 -10.56
CA LEU A 320 9.75 18.28 -9.87
C LEU A 320 8.65 17.82 -8.89
N GLY A 321 8.74 16.62 -8.33
CA GLY A 321 7.71 16.04 -7.45
C GLY A 321 6.93 14.89 -8.08
N TRP A 322 6.90 14.78 -9.41
CA TRP A 322 6.24 13.69 -10.12
C TRP A 322 7.12 12.44 -10.21
N THR A 323 6.48 11.28 -10.09
CA THR A 323 7.08 9.99 -10.41
C THR A 323 7.06 9.78 -11.92
N VAL A 324 8.23 9.61 -12.54
CA VAL A 324 8.39 9.39 -13.98
C VAL A 324 9.10 8.06 -14.23
N HIS A 325 8.40 7.11 -14.85
CA HIS A 325 8.93 5.85 -15.35
C HIS A 325 9.42 6.03 -16.79
N ILE A 326 10.62 5.59 -17.09
CA ILE A 326 11.31 5.84 -18.36
C ILE A 326 11.70 4.51 -18.97
N ASN A 327 11.19 4.21 -20.16
CA ASN A 327 11.53 3.01 -20.89
C ASN A 327 13.04 2.96 -21.10
N ARG A 328 13.69 1.84 -20.82
CA ARG A 328 15.14 1.64 -20.93
C ARG A 328 15.62 1.70 -22.38
N GLN A 329 14.76 1.40 -23.35
CA GLN A 329 15.05 1.63 -24.77
C GLN A 329 15.15 3.13 -25.07
N LEU A 330 14.26 3.95 -24.49
CA LEU A 330 14.37 5.42 -24.55
C LEU A 330 15.62 5.87 -23.77
N LEU A 331 15.83 5.36 -22.57
CA LEU A 331 16.97 5.70 -21.72
C LEU A 331 18.32 5.44 -22.40
N ALA A 332 18.41 4.38 -23.21
CA ALA A 332 19.59 4.06 -24.02
C ALA A 332 19.81 5.02 -25.20
N LYS A 333 18.82 5.83 -25.57
CA LYS A 333 18.91 6.92 -26.55
C LYS A 333 19.14 8.23 -25.81
N GLU A 334 20.35 8.41 -25.28
CA GLU A 334 20.68 9.50 -24.34
C GLU A 334 20.22 10.90 -24.79
N GLU A 335 20.46 11.28 -26.06
CA GLU A 335 20.05 12.59 -26.59
C GLU A 335 18.52 12.75 -26.63
N LEU A 336 17.82 11.75 -27.18
CA LEU A 336 16.35 11.78 -27.29
C LEU A 336 15.70 11.76 -25.90
N CYS A 337 16.20 10.90 -25.00
CA CYS A 337 15.73 10.81 -23.62
C CYS A 337 15.97 12.14 -22.88
N GLY A 338 17.16 12.71 -23.02
CA GLY A 338 17.52 13.99 -22.41
C GLY A 338 16.57 15.11 -22.83
N ARG A 339 16.34 15.27 -24.15
CA ARG A 339 15.41 16.28 -24.69
C ARG A 339 13.96 16.03 -24.28
N THR A 340 13.54 14.77 -24.22
CA THR A 340 12.18 14.40 -23.78
C THR A 340 11.96 14.77 -22.32
N LEU A 341 12.92 14.45 -21.44
CA LEU A 341 12.87 14.79 -20.03
C LEU A 341 12.94 16.30 -19.80
N GLU A 342 13.81 17.01 -20.54
CA GLU A 342 13.93 18.46 -20.47
C GLU A 342 12.61 19.14 -20.85
N LEU A 343 11.97 18.71 -21.94
CA LEU A 343 10.67 19.23 -22.34
C LEU A 343 9.59 18.90 -21.30
N LEU A 344 9.53 17.65 -20.81
CA LEU A 344 8.57 17.27 -19.77
C LEU A 344 8.75 18.12 -18.51
N GLU A 345 9.99 18.28 -18.03
CA GLU A 345 10.31 19.10 -16.86
C GLU A 345 9.86 20.54 -17.06
N HIS A 346 10.10 21.13 -18.23
CA HIS A 346 9.60 22.46 -18.58
C HIS A 346 8.07 22.54 -18.51
N LYS A 347 7.35 21.58 -19.09
CA LYS A 347 5.88 21.56 -19.05
C LYS A 347 5.35 21.42 -17.63
N LEU A 348 5.94 20.53 -16.82
CA LEU A 348 5.57 20.36 -15.41
C LEU A 348 5.88 21.61 -14.58
N TYR A 349 6.98 22.30 -14.87
CA TYR A 349 7.31 23.58 -14.23
C TYR A 349 6.27 24.66 -14.53
N ASP A 350 5.82 24.80 -15.79
CA ASP A 350 4.77 25.75 -16.16
C ASP A 350 3.45 25.43 -15.44
N ILE A 351 3.06 24.15 -15.39
CA ILE A 351 1.86 23.68 -14.68
C ILE A 351 1.95 24.04 -13.19
N ARG A 352 3.09 23.75 -12.54
CA ARG A 352 3.32 24.06 -11.13
C ARG A 352 3.20 25.55 -10.82
N ARG A 353 3.55 26.42 -11.76
CA ARG A 353 3.44 27.87 -11.60
C ARG A 353 2.03 28.41 -11.81
N MET A 354 1.22 27.72 -12.62
CA MET A 354 -0.09 28.21 -13.04
C MET A 354 -1.24 27.61 -12.24
N VAL A 355 -1.13 26.35 -11.85
CA VAL A 355 -2.20 25.62 -11.14
C VAL A 355 -2.11 25.89 -9.63
N PRO A 356 -3.24 26.24 -8.96
CA PRO A 356 -3.24 26.44 -7.51
C PRO A 356 -2.80 25.21 -6.72
N GLN A 357 -2.25 25.43 -5.52
CA GLN A 357 -1.55 24.40 -4.75
C GLN A 357 -2.38 23.15 -4.44
N ARG A 358 -3.68 23.30 -4.19
CA ARG A 358 -4.56 22.18 -3.83
C ARG A 358 -4.82 21.25 -5.02
N PRO A 359 -5.32 21.73 -6.18
CA PRO A 359 -5.41 20.87 -7.36
C PRO A 359 -4.05 20.35 -7.81
N LEU A 360 -3.00 21.18 -7.74
CA LEU A 360 -1.63 20.77 -8.06
C LEU A 360 -1.19 19.55 -7.24
N ALA A 361 -1.49 19.50 -5.95
CA ALA A 361 -1.17 18.36 -5.09
C ALA A 361 -1.89 17.07 -5.50
N GLU A 362 -3.06 17.16 -6.15
CA GLU A 362 -3.72 15.99 -6.75
C GLU A 362 -3.09 15.61 -8.10
N LEU A 363 -2.66 16.58 -8.89
CA LEU A 363 -1.93 16.34 -10.14
C LEU A 363 -0.56 15.68 -9.91
N GLU A 364 0.15 16.05 -8.85
CA GLU A 364 1.45 15.46 -8.45
C GLU A 364 1.36 13.97 -8.11
N LYS A 365 0.15 13.45 -7.83
CA LYS A 365 -0.09 12.02 -7.56
C LYS A 365 -0.20 11.18 -8.84
N ILE A 366 -0.25 11.79 -10.02
CA ILE A 366 -0.40 11.11 -11.30
C ILE A 366 1.00 10.78 -11.85
N PRO A 367 1.40 9.50 -11.94
CA PRO A 367 2.70 9.15 -12.49
C PRO A 367 2.75 9.32 -14.01
N PHE A 368 3.97 9.46 -14.54
CA PHE A 368 4.25 9.48 -15.98
C PHE A 368 4.98 8.22 -16.43
N TRP A 369 4.69 7.76 -17.64
CA TRP A 369 5.43 6.70 -18.34
C TRP A 369 5.95 7.26 -19.66
N LEU A 370 7.26 7.21 -19.87
CA LEU A 370 7.93 7.66 -21.10
C LEU A 370 8.35 6.47 -21.93
N GLU A 371 7.79 6.36 -23.12
CA GLU A 371 8.12 5.33 -24.10
C GLU A 371 9.05 5.87 -25.19
N LEU A 372 9.76 4.96 -25.86
CA LEU A 372 10.51 5.31 -27.06
C LEU A 372 9.55 5.61 -28.22
N ALA A 373 8.72 4.62 -28.59
CA ALA A 373 7.74 4.70 -29.67
C ALA A 373 6.77 3.50 -29.61
N ASP A 374 5.78 3.56 -28.72
CA ASP A 374 4.69 2.60 -28.65
C ASP A 374 3.74 2.77 -29.85
N PRO A 375 3.49 1.73 -30.66
CA PRO A 375 2.69 1.86 -31.87
C PRO A 375 1.18 2.04 -31.60
N ARG A 376 0.72 1.89 -30.36
CA ARG A 376 -0.71 1.84 -30.04
C ARG A 376 -1.34 3.21 -29.80
N HIS A 377 -0.52 4.20 -29.42
CA HIS A 377 -0.95 5.58 -29.23
C HIS A 377 0.03 6.54 -29.90
N PRO A 378 -0.46 7.61 -30.57
CA PRO A 378 0.40 8.43 -31.41
C PRO A 378 1.34 9.35 -30.62
N CYS A 379 0.92 9.84 -29.42
CA CYS A 379 1.71 10.79 -28.65
C CYS A 379 1.56 10.61 -27.13
N ALA A 380 0.47 11.08 -26.53
CA ALA A 380 0.22 10.98 -25.10
C ALA A 380 -1.21 10.51 -24.81
N CYS A 381 -1.42 9.89 -23.65
CA CYS A 381 -2.75 9.54 -23.16
C CYS A 381 -2.76 9.29 -21.65
N TYR A 382 -3.90 9.57 -21.00
CA TYR A 382 -4.18 9.16 -19.63
C TYR A 382 -4.95 7.84 -19.57
N HIS A 383 -4.47 6.91 -18.75
CA HIS A 383 -5.04 5.56 -18.66
C HIS A 383 -6.00 5.41 -17.48
N ILE A 384 -7.30 5.25 -17.75
CA ILE A 384 -8.32 5.15 -16.70
C ILE A 384 -8.44 3.73 -16.14
N SER A 385 -8.50 2.72 -17.01
CA SER A 385 -8.99 1.38 -16.66
C SER A 385 -7.91 0.29 -16.74
N PRO A 386 -7.55 -0.34 -15.61
CA PRO A 386 -6.69 -1.54 -15.62
C PRO A 386 -7.25 -2.68 -16.46
N ALA A 387 -8.58 -2.86 -16.48
CA ALA A 387 -9.25 -3.91 -17.26
C ALA A 387 -9.09 -3.66 -18.77
N TRP A 388 -9.28 -2.41 -19.21
CA TRP A 388 -9.07 -2.03 -20.61
C TRP A 388 -7.60 -2.23 -21.01
N LEU A 389 -6.66 -1.81 -20.16
CA LEU A 389 -5.22 -2.01 -20.40
C LEU A 389 -4.88 -3.49 -20.59
N LYS A 390 -5.40 -4.36 -19.73
CA LYS A 390 -5.20 -5.81 -19.82
C LYS A 390 -5.76 -6.39 -21.11
N GLU A 391 -6.99 -6.01 -21.47
CA GLU A 391 -7.67 -6.48 -22.69
C GLU A 391 -6.94 -6.04 -23.97
N HIS A 392 -6.23 -4.92 -23.93
CA HIS A 392 -5.50 -4.33 -25.06
C HIS A 392 -3.97 -4.56 -25.00
N GLY A 393 -3.51 -5.43 -24.09
CA GLY A 393 -2.11 -5.85 -24.00
C GLY A 393 -1.14 -4.79 -23.48
N PHE A 394 -1.64 -3.78 -22.77
CA PHE A 394 -0.81 -2.82 -22.04
C PHE A 394 -0.45 -3.32 -20.65
N SER A 395 0.61 -2.78 -20.05
CA SER A 395 0.85 -2.99 -18.63
C SER A 395 -0.27 -2.36 -17.81
N MET A 396 -0.87 -3.13 -16.91
CA MET A 396 -1.87 -2.62 -15.97
C MET A 396 -1.28 -1.58 -15.00
N ASP A 397 0.05 -1.53 -14.84
CA ASP A 397 0.74 -0.55 -13.98
C ASP A 397 0.61 0.89 -14.49
N LYS A 398 0.24 1.05 -15.77
CA LYS A 398 -0.04 2.36 -16.35
C LYS A 398 -1.39 2.92 -15.93
N ALA A 399 -2.24 2.14 -15.26
CA ALA A 399 -3.55 2.64 -14.81
C ALA A 399 -3.40 3.80 -13.82
N GLY A 400 -4.17 4.87 -14.06
CA GLY A 400 -4.09 6.11 -13.31
C GLY A 400 -2.86 6.97 -13.64
N ALA A 401 -2.16 6.70 -14.74
CA ALA A 401 -0.95 7.39 -15.17
C ALA A 401 -1.14 8.09 -16.52
N VAL A 402 -0.28 9.08 -16.77
CA VAL A 402 -0.07 9.63 -18.12
C VAL A 402 1.03 8.84 -18.81
N GLU A 403 0.77 8.36 -20.01
CA GLU A 403 1.78 7.77 -20.89
C GLU A 403 2.13 8.78 -21.99
N ILE A 404 3.42 9.08 -22.15
CA ILE A 404 3.98 9.66 -23.36
C ILE A 404 4.50 8.47 -24.19
N ALA A 405 3.64 8.02 -25.11
CA ALA A 405 3.81 6.82 -25.92
C ALA A 405 4.89 6.97 -27.00
N ASN A 406 5.22 8.19 -27.43
CA ASN A 406 6.27 8.40 -28.44
C ASN A 406 7.07 9.68 -28.14
N ALA A 407 8.37 9.51 -27.87
CA ALA A 407 9.27 10.61 -27.52
C ALA A 407 9.47 11.61 -28.66
N GLU A 408 9.62 11.16 -29.91
CA GLU A 408 9.78 12.06 -31.05
C GLU A 408 8.49 12.82 -31.34
N THR A 409 7.35 12.14 -31.31
CA THR A 409 6.05 12.80 -31.50
C THR A 409 5.81 13.83 -30.40
N PHE A 410 6.12 13.50 -29.14
CA PHE A 410 5.97 14.43 -28.02
C PHE A 410 6.77 15.72 -28.22
N LEU A 411 8.03 15.60 -28.66
CA LEU A 411 8.88 16.75 -28.96
C LEU A 411 8.35 17.59 -30.13
N ASP A 412 7.75 16.95 -31.13
CA ASP A 412 7.25 17.64 -32.31
C ASP A 412 5.88 18.30 -32.06
N TRP A 413 4.91 17.54 -31.56
CA TRP A 413 3.54 17.99 -31.35
C TRP A 413 3.43 19.08 -30.28
N SER A 414 4.30 19.06 -29.26
CA SER A 414 4.33 20.10 -28.21
C SER A 414 4.59 21.52 -28.73
N LYS A 415 5.04 21.69 -29.98
CA LYS A 415 5.19 23.01 -30.65
C LYS A 415 3.84 23.62 -31.03
N HIS A 416 2.83 22.79 -31.23
CA HIS A 416 1.50 23.18 -31.69
C HIS A 416 0.41 22.83 -30.67
N GLN A 417 0.72 21.94 -29.72
CA GLN A 417 -0.09 21.58 -28.55
C GLN A 417 0.68 21.90 -27.26
N PRO A 418 0.83 23.21 -26.92
CA PRO A 418 1.77 23.63 -25.89
C PRO A 418 1.36 23.16 -24.48
N TRP A 419 0.09 22.84 -24.24
CA TRP A 419 -0.43 22.41 -22.95
C TRP A 419 -0.95 20.96 -22.92
N MET A 420 -0.54 20.13 -23.89
CA MET A 420 -0.86 18.69 -23.95
C MET A 420 -0.56 17.92 -22.65
N VAL A 421 0.52 18.26 -21.93
CA VAL A 421 0.80 17.60 -20.62
C VAL A 421 -0.28 17.94 -19.59
N LEU A 422 -0.79 19.18 -19.59
CA LEU A 422 -1.88 19.58 -18.71
C LEU A 422 -3.21 18.95 -19.15
N HIS A 423 -3.42 18.75 -20.45
CA HIS A 423 -4.57 18.02 -20.99
C HIS A 423 -4.69 16.64 -20.34
N GLU A 424 -3.63 15.84 -20.40
CA GLU A 424 -3.62 14.49 -19.85
C GLU A 424 -3.76 14.49 -18.32
N LEU A 425 -3.14 15.46 -17.66
CA LEU A 425 -3.32 15.66 -16.22
C LEU A 425 -4.75 16.09 -15.87
N ALA A 426 -5.44 16.83 -16.73
CA ALA A 426 -6.85 17.20 -16.53
C ALA A 426 -7.77 15.97 -16.63
N HIS A 427 -7.49 15.02 -17.53
CA HIS A 427 -8.17 13.72 -17.50
C HIS A 427 -7.95 13.00 -16.17
N GLY A 428 -6.72 13.01 -15.66
CA GLY A 428 -6.42 12.41 -14.35
C GLY A 428 -7.12 13.12 -13.19
N TYR A 429 -7.19 14.44 -13.19
CA TYR A 429 -7.94 15.21 -12.19
C TYR A 429 -9.44 14.91 -12.26
N HIS A 430 -10.00 14.87 -13.47
CA HIS A 430 -11.40 14.50 -13.66
C HIS A 430 -11.69 13.09 -13.15
N HIS A 431 -10.81 12.11 -13.45
CA HIS A 431 -10.96 10.75 -12.97
C HIS A 431 -10.89 10.65 -11.43
N ARG A 432 -9.92 11.34 -10.81
CA ARG A 432 -9.56 11.14 -9.40
C ARG A 432 -10.35 12.02 -8.42
N VAL A 433 -10.73 13.23 -8.85
CA VAL A 433 -11.27 14.27 -7.98
C VAL A 433 -12.72 14.56 -8.30
N LEU A 434 -13.03 14.88 -9.56
CA LEU A 434 -14.40 15.18 -9.97
C LEU A 434 -15.25 13.92 -10.06
N THR A 435 -14.64 12.83 -10.51
CA THR A 435 -15.25 11.56 -10.94
C THR A 435 -16.13 11.72 -12.19
N HIS A 436 -16.37 10.62 -12.91
CA HIS A 436 -17.21 10.63 -14.12
C HIS A 436 -18.64 11.14 -13.87
N GLU A 437 -19.13 11.07 -12.63
CA GLU A 437 -20.48 11.47 -12.25
C GLU A 437 -20.63 12.95 -11.90
N TYR A 438 -19.60 13.79 -12.09
CA TYR A 438 -19.66 15.22 -11.74
C TYR A 438 -20.71 15.98 -12.57
N ALA A 439 -21.92 16.07 -12.01
CA ALA A 439 -23.11 16.57 -12.69
C ALA A 439 -22.94 17.98 -13.29
N PRO A 440 -22.34 18.98 -12.60
CA PRO A 440 -22.22 20.33 -13.16
C PRO A 440 -21.47 20.39 -14.49
N LEU A 441 -20.45 19.55 -14.67
CA LEU A 441 -19.68 19.50 -15.91
C LEU A 441 -20.44 18.77 -17.02
N ARG A 442 -21.12 17.65 -16.68
CA ARG A 442 -21.94 16.89 -17.63
C ARG A 442 -23.10 17.72 -18.18
N ASP A 443 -23.78 18.46 -17.31
CA ASP A 443 -24.92 19.29 -17.71
C ASP A 443 -24.46 20.43 -18.62
N ARG A 444 -23.36 21.10 -18.26
CA ARG A 444 -22.76 22.15 -19.11
C ARG A 444 -22.31 21.59 -20.47
N PHE A 445 -21.70 20.41 -20.51
CA PHE A 445 -21.32 19.76 -21.78
C PHE A 445 -22.54 19.53 -22.68
N ARG A 446 -23.63 18.97 -22.14
CA ARG A 446 -24.86 18.71 -22.92
C ARG A 446 -25.43 20.00 -23.52
N GLU A 447 -25.45 21.08 -22.75
CA GLU A 447 -25.91 22.39 -23.21
C GLU A 447 -25.01 22.98 -24.29
N ALA A 448 -23.69 22.96 -24.09
CA ALA A 448 -22.70 23.44 -25.06
C ALA A 448 -22.81 22.72 -26.42
N MET A 449 -23.03 21.40 -26.39
CA MET A 449 -23.23 20.60 -27.62
C MET A 449 -24.57 20.90 -28.29
N LYS A 450 -25.64 21.13 -27.52
CA LYS A 450 -26.94 21.57 -28.06
C LYS A 450 -26.83 22.92 -28.77
N GLU A 451 -26.01 23.81 -28.23
CA GLU A 451 -25.71 25.13 -28.80
C GLU A 451 -24.70 25.08 -29.96
N LYS A 452 -24.13 23.89 -30.24
CA LYS A 452 -23.13 23.66 -31.30
C LYS A 452 -21.89 24.54 -31.18
N LYS A 453 -21.54 24.94 -29.96
CA LYS A 453 -20.40 25.84 -29.70
C LYS A 453 -19.07 25.32 -30.27
N TYR A 454 -18.94 24.01 -30.38
CA TYR A 454 -17.67 23.33 -30.71
C TYR A 454 -17.73 22.55 -32.04
N ASP A 455 -18.82 22.68 -32.82
CA ASP A 455 -19.00 21.96 -34.09
C ASP A 455 -18.08 22.50 -35.21
N SER A 456 -17.68 23.76 -35.15
CA SER A 456 -16.83 24.40 -36.16
C SER A 456 -16.02 25.55 -35.57
N VAL A 457 -14.85 25.23 -35.01
CA VAL A 457 -13.91 26.18 -34.42
C VAL A 457 -12.57 26.13 -35.16
N LEU A 458 -11.72 27.15 -34.97
CA LEU A 458 -10.38 27.15 -35.56
C LEU A 458 -9.50 26.12 -34.83
N ASP A 459 -8.73 25.33 -35.58
CA ASP A 459 -7.56 24.62 -35.06
C ASP A 459 -6.31 25.53 -35.09
N TYR A 460 -5.21 25.07 -34.51
CA TYR A 460 -3.93 25.80 -34.46
C TYR A 460 -3.38 26.19 -35.84
N SER A 461 -3.82 25.51 -36.90
CA SER A 461 -3.45 25.80 -38.29
C SER A 461 -4.35 26.87 -38.95
N GLY A 462 -5.36 27.36 -38.22
CA GLY A 462 -6.34 28.33 -38.69
C GLY A 462 -7.46 27.72 -39.54
N ARG A 463 -7.62 26.40 -39.56
CA ARG A 463 -8.70 25.73 -40.30
C ARG A 463 -9.89 25.48 -39.39
N ARG A 464 -11.11 25.62 -39.93
CA ARG A 464 -12.31 25.29 -39.17
C ARG A 464 -12.59 23.80 -39.18
N ARG A 465 -12.73 23.21 -37.99
CA ARG A 465 -13.07 21.79 -37.77
C ARG A 465 -13.92 21.64 -36.51
N LYS A 466 -14.50 20.46 -36.33
CA LYS A 466 -15.11 20.09 -35.04
C LYS A 466 -14.00 19.96 -33.99
N SER A 467 -14.17 20.62 -32.85
CA SER A 467 -13.21 20.58 -31.74
C SER A 467 -13.22 19.21 -31.07
N TYR A 468 -12.08 18.80 -30.51
CA TYR A 468 -11.98 17.65 -29.63
C TYR A 468 -12.87 17.78 -28.38
N ALA A 469 -13.09 19.01 -27.90
CA ALA A 469 -13.99 19.33 -26.80
C ALA A 469 -15.45 18.87 -27.05
N ALA A 470 -15.83 18.56 -28.29
CA ALA A 470 -17.15 18.05 -28.64
C ALA A 470 -17.27 16.51 -28.60
N SER A 471 -16.21 15.79 -28.23
CA SER A 471 -16.14 14.33 -28.31
C SER A 471 -16.69 13.66 -27.05
N SER A 472 -16.37 14.18 -25.87
CA SER A 472 -16.84 13.66 -24.57
C SER A 472 -16.79 14.74 -23.50
N VAL A 473 -17.32 14.44 -22.32
CA VAL A 473 -17.27 15.35 -21.15
C VAL A 473 -15.83 15.54 -20.68
N GLU A 474 -15.03 14.48 -20.78
CA GLU A 474 -13.63 14.45 -20.40
C GLU A 474 -12.78 15.34 -21.32
N GLU A 475 -12.94 15.21 -22.63
CA GLU A 475 -12.26 16.05 -23.63
C GLU A 475 -12.70 17.51 -23.50
N TYR A 476 -13.99 17.74 -23.29
CA TYR A 476 -14.55 19.07 -23.04
C TYR A 476 -13.88 19.78 -21.85
N PHE A 477 -13.60 19.03 -20.79
CA PHE A 477 -12.91 19.54 -19.62
C PHE A 477 -11.41 19.75 -19.84
N ALA A 478 -10.74 18.80 -20.50
CA ALA A 478 -9.30 18.85 -20.74
C ALA A 478 -8.92 20.01 -21.67
N GLU A 479 -9.57 20.12 -22.83
CA GLU A 479 -9.39 21.20 -23.82
C GLU A 479 -9.65 22.59 -23.20
N ALA A 480 -10.73 22.72 -22.44
CA ALA A 480 -11.05 23.99 -21.79
C ALA A 480 -10.05 24.32 -20.66
N THR A 481 -9.47 23.31 -20.00
CA THR A 481 -8.42 23.50 -19.00
C THR A 481 -7.14 24.04 -19.63
N GLU A 482 -6.76 23.57 -20.82
CA GLU A 482 -5.64 24.14 -21.58
C GLU A 482 -5.85 25.62 -21.86
N ALA A 483 -7.00 26.00 -22.39
CA ALA A 483 -7.32 27.41 -22.65
C ALA A 483 -7.38 28.23 -21.35
N PHE A 484 -7.84 27.64 -20.25
CA PHE A 484 -8.03 28.33 -18.97
C PHE A 484 -6.71 28.73 -18.31
N PHE A 485 -5.70 27.86 -18.33
CA PHE A 485 -4.39 28.13 -17.74
C PHE A 485 -3.34 28.60 -18.74
N GLY A 486 -3.51 28.30 -20.02
CA GLY A 486 -2.46 28.36 -21.01
C GLY A 486 -2.96 28.68 -22.41
N THR A 487 -2.57 27.83 -23.35
CA THR A 487 -2.94 27.94 -24.77
C THR A 487 -3.38 26.60 -25.31
N ASN A 488 -4.63 26.50 -25.74
CA ASN A 488 -5.18 25.32 -26.39
C ASN A 488 -4.79 25.28 -27.88
N ASP A 489 -4.90 24.12 -28.53
CA ASP A 489 -4.67 23.97 -29.98
C ASP A 489 -5.98 24.05 -30.80
N PHE A 490 -7.14 24.10 -30.15
CA PHE A 490 -8.43 24.48 -30.74
C PHE A 490 -9.00 25.74 -30.08
N TYR A 491 -9.68 26.58 -30.87
CA TYR A 491 -10.42 27.72 -30.31
C TYR A 491 -11.55 27.23 -29.38
N PRO A 492 -11.70 27.80 -28.17
CA PRO A 492 -10.97 28.97 -27.64
C PRO A 492 -9.52 28.66 -27.28
N PHE A 493 -8.57 29.44 -27.80
CA PHE A 493 -7.15 29.19 -27.63
C PHE A 493 -6.65 29.67 -26.27
N VAL A 494 -7.22 30.75 -25.73
CA VAL A 494 -6.76 31.35 -24.47
C VAL A 494 -7.91 31.68 -23.53
N ARG A 495 -7.57 31.98 -22.27
CA ARG A 495 -8.52 32.21 -21.17
C ARG A 495 -9.59 33.25 -21.49
N ALA A 496 -9.21 34.34 -22.16
CA ALA A 496 -10.14 35.41 -22.52
C ALA A 496 -11.17 34.96 -23.56
N GLU A 497 -10.73 34.20 -24.56
CA GLU A 497 -11.60 33.63 -25.59
C GLU A 497 -12.52 32.56 -25.00
N LEU A 498 -12.02 31.75 -24.06
CA LEU A 498 -12.86 30.78 -23.35
C LEU A 498 -13.98 31.47 -22.58
N ARG A 499 -13.70 32.60 -21.93
CA ARG A 499 -14.71 33.40 -21.22
C ARG A 499 -15.77 33.97 -22.17
N GLU A 500 -15.38 34.39 -23.36
CA GLU A 500 -16.29 34.94 -24.36
C GLU A 500 -17.13 33.85 -25.03
N HIS A 501 -16.47 32.79 -25.49
CA HIS A 501 -17.08 31.68 -26.20
C HIS A 501 -17.96 30.81 -25.29
N ASP A 502 -17.46 30.50 -24.09
CA ASP A 502 -18.12 29.64 -23.11
C ASP A 502 -17.98 30.15 -21.67
N GLY A 503 -18.56 31.32 -21.42
CA GLY A 503 -18.48 31.98 -20.11
C GLY A 503 -19.05 31.18 -18.93
N GLU A 504 -19.93 30.21 -19.19
CA GLU A 504 -20.45 29.32 -18.14
C GLU A 504 -19.44 28.22 -17.78
N LEU A 505 -18.83 27.58 -18.79
CA LEU A 505 -17.72 26.67 -18.56
C LEU A 505 -16.55 27.39 -17.88
N PHE A 506 -16.23 28.59 -18.34
CA PHE A 506 -15.20 29.43 -17.71
C PHE A 506 -15.43 29.61 -16.20
N ARG A 507 -16.65 29.98 -15.79
CA ARG A 507 -17.01 30.14 -14.37
C ARG A 507 -17.00 28.80 -13.62
N LEU A 508 -17.33 27.70 -14.28
CA LEU A 508 -17.25 26.37 -13.69
C LEU A 508 -15.80 25.97 -13.41
N LEU A 509 -14.89 26.21 -14.37
CA LEU A 509 -13.45 25.99 -14.20
C LEU A 509 -12.85 26.88 -13.10
N GLU A 510 -13.31 28.12 -12.94
CA GLU A 510 -12.90 28.97 -11.81
C GLU A 510 -13.18 28.31 -10.46
N ARG A 511 -14.30 27.61 -10.31
CA ARG A 511 -14.62 26.88 -9.07
C ARG A 511 -13.80 25.60 -8.94
N ILE A 512 -13.79 24.77 -9.99
CA ILE A 512 -13.10 23.48 -10.00
C ILE A 512 -11.62 23.62 -9.64
N TRP A 513 -10.96 24.65 -10.18
CA TRP A 513 -9.53 24.86 -10.01
C TRP A 513 -9.18 25.79 -8.84
N SER A 514 -10.16 26.42 -8.17
CA SER A 514 -9.92 27.23 -6.96
C SER A 514 -9.99 26.44 -5.66
N ASP A 515 -10.70 25.32 -5.65
CA ASP A 515 -10.94 24.47 -4.47
C ASP A 515 -9.71 23.64 -4.10
#